data_AF-A0A317EQD1-F1
#
_entry.id   AF-A0A317EQD1-F1
#
_cell.length_a   1.000
_cell.length_b   1.000
_cell.length_c   1.000
_cell.angle_alpha   90.00
_cell.angle_beta   90.00
_cell.angle_gamma   90.00
#
_symmetry.space_group_name_H-M   'P 1'
#
loop_
_entity.id
_entity.type
_entity.pdbx_description
1 polymer ?
#
loop_
_entity_poly.entity_id
_entity_poly.type
_entity_poly.pdbx_seq_one_letter_code
_entity_poly.pdbx_strand_id
1 'polypeptide(L)' 'MSSKYKFNNKQFCQHNNKPIELWNASVIDQKADYLHNNPVASGLVNEAWHWKYSSAIDYSGGTGLIEIQYL' A
#
# COMPACT_ATOMS: atom_id res chain seq x y z
N MET A 1 4.21 -42.13 8.68
CA MET A 1 4.74 -40.79 9.07
C MET A 1 4.09 -39.76 8.17
N SER A 2 2.98 -39.14 8.60
CA SER A 2 2.36 -38.03 7.88
C SER A 2 2.57 -36.76 8.70
N SER A 3 3.31 -35.81 8.11
CA SER A 3 3.59 -34.51 8.70
C SER A 3 2.27 -33.78 8.96
N LYS A 4 1.94 -33.59 10.24
CA LYS A 4 0.84 -32.76 10.70
C LYS A 4 0.99 -31.35 10.12
N TYR A 5 0.08 -30.95 9.24
CA TYR A 5 -0.06 -29.56 8.82
C TYR A 5 -0.16 -28.67 10.06
N LYS A 6 0.84 -27.80 10.28
CA LYS A 6 0.84 -26.83 11.37
C LYS A 6 -0.12 -25.69 11.04
N PHE A 7 -1.41 -25.88 11.28
CA PHE A 7 -2.36 -24.77 11.41
C PHE A 7 -2.10 -24.06 12.74
N ASN A 8 -1.18 -23.09 12.73
CA ASN A 8 -0.96 -22.19 13.87
C ASN A 8 -2.04 -21.10 13.81
N ASN A 9 -3.07 -21.19 14.66
CA ASN A 9 -4.15 -20.18 14.79
C ASN A 9 -3.69 -18.80 15.35
N LYS A 10 -2.40 -18.47 15.22
CA LYS A 10 -1.79 -17.23 15.72
C LYS A 10 -1.06 -16.50 14.58
N GLN A 11 -1.70 -16.43 13.41
CA GLN A 11 -1.16 -15.70 12.26
C GLN A 11 -1.85 -14.35 12.16
N PHE A 12 -1.07 -13.28 12.24
CA PHE A 12 -1.55 -11.92 12.05
C PHE A 12 -1.79 -11.61 10.57
N CYS A 13 -0.88 -12.06 9.71
CA CYS A 13 -0.95 -11.84 8.27
C CYS A 13 -1.86 -12.86 7.59
N GLN A 14 -2.63 -12.39 6.60
CA GLN A 14 -3.39 -13.25 5.70
C GLN A 14 -2.47 -13.85 4.63
N HIS A 15 -2.75 -15.08 4.19
CA HIS A 15 -1.91 -15.79 3.19
C HIS A 15 -2.26 -15.42 1.73
N ASN A 16 -3.39 -14.75 1.51
CA ASN A 16 -3.97 -14.50 0.18
C ASN A 16 -3.43 -13.23 -0.51
N ASN A 17 -2.11 -13.11 -0.63
CA ASN A 17 -1.50 -11.94 -1.28
C ASN A 17 -1.92 -11.81 -2.77
N LYS A 18 -1.98 -10.57 -3.27
CA LYS A 18 -2.40 -10.25 -4.64
C LYS A 18 -1.31 -9.44 -5.37
N PRO A 19 -0.22 -10.07 -5.80
CA PRO A 19 0.82 -9.37 -6.56
C PRO A 19 0.25 -8.91 -7.92
N ILE A 20 0.58 -7.69 -8.31
CA ILE A 20 0.27 -7.12 -9.61
C ILE A 20 1.56 -6.58 -10.20
N GLU A 21 1.88 -6.96 -11.43
CA GLU A 21 3.06 -6.50 -12.13
C GLU A 21 2.92 -5.04 -12.59
N LEU A 22 3.99 -4.28 -12.43
CA LEU A 22 4.10 -2.88 -12.85
C LEU A 22 4.99 -2.82 -14.09
N TRP A 23 4.37 -2.90 -15.26
CA TRP A 23 5.08 -3.10 -16.54
C TRP A 23 5.23 -1.82 -17.37
N ASN A 24 4.61 -0.71 -16.96
CA ASN A 24 4.80 0.60 -17.59
C ASN A 24 4.47 1.75 -16.61
N ALA A 25 4.82 2.98 -17.00
CA ALA A 25 4.57 4.19 -16.22
C ALA A 25 3.08 4.42 -15.89
N SER A 26 2.19 4.32 -16.88
CA SER A 26 0.74 4.49 -16.65
C SER A 26 0.16 3.51 -15.62
N VAL A 27 0.65 2.27 -15.58
CA VAL A 27 0.23 1.27 -14.59
C VAL A 27 0.81 1.58 -13.23
N ILE A 28 2.06 2.07 -13.15
CA ILE A 28 2.65 2.56 -11.91
C ILE A 28 1.81 3.70 -11.34
N ASP A 29 1.51 4.72 -12.15
CA ASP A 29 0.72 5.88 -11.76
C ASP A 29 -0.68 5.46 -11.27
N GLN A 30 -1.35 4.58 -12.03
CA GLN A 30 -2.67 4.06 -11.64
C GLN A 30 -2.63 3.36 -10.27
N LYS A 31 -1.58 2.59 -9.96
CA LYS A 31 -1.47 1.91 -8.66
C LYS A 31 -1.05 2.85 -7.54
N ALA A 32 -0.24 3.86 -7.82
CA ALA A 32 0.08 4.92 -6.88
C ALA A 32 -1.21 5.68 -6.49
N ASP A 33 -2.01 6.09 -7.46
CA ASP A 33 -3.30 6.76 -7.25
C ASP A 33 -4.25 5.91 -6.41
N TYR A 34 -4.36 4.61 -6.71
CA TYR A 34 -5.18 3.69 -5.93
C TYR A 34 -4.73 3.63 -4.46
N LEU A 35 -3.41 3.51 -4.23
CA LEU A 35 -2.85 3.43 -2.88
C LEU A 35 -3.08 4.72 -2.09
N HIS A 36 -2.86 5.88 -2.71
CA HIS A 36 -3.05 7.19 -2.09
C HIS A 36 -4.52 7.50 -1.79
N ASN A 37 -5.45 7.03 -2.63
CA ASN A 37 -6.88 7.26 -2.42
C ASN A 37 -7.54 6.23 -1.48
N ASN A 38 -6.90 5.12 -1.14
CA ASN A 38 -7.48 4.11 -0.25
C ASN A 38 -7.92 4.65 1.14
N PRO A 39 -7.15 5.53 1.81
CA PRO A 39 -7.59 6.20 3.04
C PRO A 39 -8.84 7.10 2.84
N VAL A 40 -9.00 7.70 1.67
CA VAL A 40 -10.18 8.51 1.33
C VAL A 40 -11.40 7.62 1.10
N ALA A 41 -11.24 6.58 0.27
CA ALA A 41 -12.31 5.63 -0.04
C ALA A 41 -12.82 4.87 1.20
N SER A 42 -11.96 4.67 2.20
CA SER A 42 -12.32 4.06 3.49
C SER A 42 -12.91 5.06 4.51
N GLY A 43 -12.98 6.34 4.17
CA GLY A 43 -13.55 7.39 5.02
C GLY A 43 -12.66 7.80 6.20
N LEU A 44 -11.37 7.48 6.16
CA LEU A 44 -10.43 7.83 7.23
C LEU A 44 -9.97 9.29 7.15
N VAL A 45 -9.88 9.83 5.94
CA VAL A 45 -9.48 11.21 5.66
C VAL A 45 -10.27 11.78 4.48
N ASN A 46 -10.39 13.10 4.41
CA ASN A 46 -11.11 13.77 3.31
C ASN A 46 -10.25 13.92 2.04
N GLU A 47 -8.92 13.94 2.18
CA GLU A 47 -7.98 14.12 1.07
C GLU A 47 -6.79 13.19 1.27
N ALA A 48 -6.21 12.68 0.18
CA ALA A 48 -5.18 11.65 0.21
C ALA A 48 -3.94 12.06 1.03
N TRP A 49 -3.46 13.30 0.85
CA TRP A 49 -2.27 13.81 1.55
C TRP A 49 -2.46 14.02 3.05
N HIS A 50 -3.70 13.99 3.57
CA HIS A 50 -3.94 14.01 5.02
C HIS A 50 -3.58 12.67 5.69
N TRP A 51 -3.40 11.59 4.92
CA TRP A 51 -2.99 10.30 5.48
C TRP A 51 -1.48 10.27 5.75
N LYS A 52 -1.14 10.54 7.02
CA LYS A 52 0.24 10.61 7.54
C LYS A 52 1.12 9.41 7.19
N TYR A 53 0.54 8.22 7.06
CA TYR A 53 1.28 6.97 6.82
C TYR A 53 1.27 6.56 5.34
N SER A 54 1.29 7.54 4.43
CA SER A 54 1.49 7.33 3.00
C SER A 54 2.41 8.40 2.43
N SER A 55 2.94 8.15 1.22
CA SER A 55 3.70 9.12 0.43
C SER A 55 2.82 10.12 -0.33
N ALA A 56 1.50 10.12 -0.15
CA ALA A 56 0.59 10.99 -0.92
C ALA A 56 0.95 12.48 -0.79
N ILE A 57 1.49 12.89 0.35
CA ILE A 57 1.94 14.26 0.60
C ILE A 57 3.14 14.67 -0.26
N ASP A 58 4.07 13.75 -0.55
CA ASP A 58 5.24 14.01 -1.40
C ASP A 58 4.81 14.30 -2.85
N TYR A 59 3.73 13.65 -3.31
CA TYR A 59 3.14 13.87 -4.64
C TYR A 59 2.27 15.13 -4.70
N SER A 60 1.99 15.73 -3.55
CA SER A 60 1.17 16.94 -3.41
C SER A 60 2.00 18.19 -3.09
N GLY A 61 3.33 18.11 -3.24
CA GLY A 61 4.25 19.22 -3.00
C GLY A 61 4.61 19.45 -1.53
N GLY A 62 4.19 18.57 -0.62
CA GLY A 62 4.64 18.55 0.77
C GLY A 62 5.83 17.61 0.97
N THR A 63 6.18 17.38 2.24
CA THR A 63 7.29 16.49 2.63
C THR A 63 6.75 15.36 3.49
N GLY A 64 6.95 14.13 3.04
CA GLY A 64 6.59 12.92 3.76
C GLY A 64 7.49 12.63 4.95
N LEU A 65 7.14 11.59 5.71
CA LEU A 65 7.93 11.16 6.87
C LEU A 65 9.27 10.51 6.49
N ILE A 66 9.37 10.03 5.25
CA ILE A 66 10.54 9.33 4.71
C ILE A 66 10.74 9.85 3.29
N GLU A 67 11.99 10.15 2.94
CA GLU A 67 12.35 10.63 1.60
C GLU A 67 12.10 9.56 0.53
N ILE A 68 11.55 9.97 -0.61
CA ILE A 68 11.40 9.12 -1.78
C ILE A 68 12.75 8.97 -2.47
N GLN A 69 13.12 7.72 -2.77
CA GLN A 69 14.31 7.39 -3.56
C GLN A 69 13.89 7.00 -4.97
N TYR A 70 14.55 7.60 -5.95
CA TYR A 70 14.46 7.19 -7.35
C TYR A 70 15.64 6.26 -7.64
N LEU A 71 15.36 5.13 -8.29
CA LEU A 71 16.33 4.10 -8.66
C LEU A 71 16.78 4.24 -10.11
#